data_AF-A0A3P7IQJ9-F1
#
_entry.id   AF-A0A3P7IQJ9-F1
#
_cell.length_a   1.000
_cell.length_b   1.000
_cell.length_c   1.000
_cell.angle_alpha   90.00
_cell.angle_beta   90.00
_cell.angle_gamma   90.00
#
_symmetry.space_group_name_H-M   'P 1'
#
loop_
_entity.id
_entity.type
_entity.pdbx_description
1 polymer ?
#
loop_
_entity_poly.entity_id
_entity_poly.type
_entity_poly.pdbx_seq_one_letter_code
_entity_poly.pdbx_strand_id
1 'polypeptide(L)'
;MFRRWNVQLSKMLNFCSNAKGLCLQVYYERLVQRTEDEARRILNFLDVRWTDDVLRHEEKIGSEVKLNPKEFSTSQVKEKVNKKALTSWFGCYSDGVLKDIDKLAPLLRQLGYNTSAREPDYEEFAGKAADFYTNIYKL
;
A
#
# COMPACT_ATOMS: atom_id res chain seq x y z
N MET A 1 -19.08 -1.44 -1.01
CA MET A 1 -17.63 -1.76 -1.00
C MET A 1 -16.88 -0.93 0.03
N PHE A 2 -16.76 0.39 -0.15
CA PHE A 2 -16.02 1.32 0.75
C PHE A 2 -16.33 1.19 2.24
N ARG A 3 -17.61 1.10 2.64
CA ARG A 3 -17.98 0.89 4.05
C ARG A 3 -17.40 -0.39 4.65
N ARG A 4 -17.40 -1.49 3.88
CA ARG A 4 -16.83 -2.77 4.33
C ARG A 4 -15.31 -2.68 4.42
N TRP A 5 -14.67 -2.10 3.41
CA TRP A 5 -13.22 -1.84 3.42
C TRP A 5 -12.83 -1.03 4.66
N ASN A 6 -13.53 0.06 4.95
CA ASN A 6 -13.27 0.92 6.09
C ASN A 6 -13.36 0.14 7.41
N VAL A 7 -14.45 -0.62 7.62
CA VAL A 7 -14.64 -1.40 8.85
C VAL A 7 -13.56 -2.45 9.04
N GLN A 8 -13.19 -3.18 7.98
CA GLN A 8 -12.18 -4.24 8.11
C GLN A 8 -10.78 -3.66 8.31
N LEU A 9 -10.40 -2.63 7.55
CA LEU A 9 -9.09 -2.03 7.67
C LEU A 9 -8.92 -1.30 9.02
N SER A 10 -9.96 -0.62 9.53
CA SER A 10 -9.92 -0.01 10.87
C SER A 10 -9.60 -1.05 11.96
N LYS A 11 -10.18 -2.25 11.87
CA LYS A 11 -9.87 -3.34 12.82
C LYS A 11 -8.42 -3.80 12.69
N MET A 12 -7.94 -4.02 11.47
CA MET A 12 -6.57 -4.44 11.21
C MET A 12 -5.55 -3.40 11.71
N LEU A 13 -5.80 -2.11 11.46
CA LEU A 13 -4.95 -1.02 11.94
C LEU A 13 -4.96 -0.91 13.46
N ASN A 14 -6.12 -1.10 14.10
CA ASN A 14 -6.19 -1.13 15.56
C ASN A 14 -5.38 -2.31 16.13
N PHE A 15 -5.48 -3.50 15.55
CA PHE A 15 -4.65 -4.63 15.97
C PHE A 15 -3.16 -4.35 15.77
N CYS A 16 -2.79 -3.81 14.60
CA CYS A 16 -1.41 -3.45 14.29
C CYS A 16 -0.85 -2.41 15.28
N SER A 17 -1.62 -1.37 15.59
CA SER A 17 -1.20 -0.28 16.49
C SER A 17 -1.04 -0.74 17.95
N ASN A 18 -1.86 -1.72 18.38
CA ASN A 18 -1.73 -2.32 19.70
C ASN A 18 -0.60 -3.36 19.79
N ALA A 19 -0.10 -3.86 18.65
CA ALA A 19 0.97 -4.85 18.57
C ALA A 19 2.35 -4.16 18.47
N LYS A 20 2.78 -3.49 19.55
CA LYS A 20 4.03 -2.70 19.61
C LYS A 20 5.24 -3.53 19.16
N GLY A 21 5.90 -3.07 18.09
CA GLY A 21 7.08 -3.72 17.52
C GLY A 21 6.81 -5.02 16.77
N LEU A 22 5.55 -5.47 16.69
CA LEU A 22 5.16 -6.72 16.05
C LEU A 22 4.38 -6.51 14.75
N CYS A 23 4.01 -5.27 14.43
CA CYS A 23 3.35 -4.93 13.18
C CYS A 23 3.97 -3.68 12.54
N LEU A 24 4.19 -3.76 11.23
CA LEU A 24 4.68 -2.67 10.39
C LEU A 24 3.63 -2.33 9.34
N GLN A 25 3.19 -1.08 9.31
CA GLN A 25 2.31 -0.60 8.23
C GLN A 25 3.16 -0.27 6.99
N VAL A 26 2.69 -0.69 5.82
CA VAL A 26 3.33 -0.48 4.52
C VAL A 26 2.29 0.08 3.56
N TYR A 27 2.53 1.29 3.05
CA TYR A 27 1.67 1.90 2.04
C TYR A 27 2.05 1.34 0.67
N TYR A 28 1.07 0.78 -0.04
CA TYR A 28 1.27 0.24 -1.37
C TYR A 28 1.81 1.29 -2.33
N GLU A 29 1.25 2.50 -2.27
CA GLU A 29 1.62 3.62 -3.12
C GLU A 29 3.09 3.98 -2.92
N ARG A 30 3.57 3.98 -1.68
CA ARG A 30 4.98 4.22 -1.39
C ARG A 30 5.85 3.05 -1.83
N LEU A 31 5.42 1.81 -1.58
CA LEU A 31 6.16 0.60 -1.96
C LEU A 31 6.44 0.53 -3.46
N VAL A 32 5.47 0.83 -4.32
CA VAL A 32 5.70 0.76 -5.78
C VAL A 32 6.46 1.94 -6.35
N GLN A 33 6.56 3.05 -5.59
CA GLN A 33 7.29 4.25 -5.99
C GLN A 33 8.71 4.33 -5.41
N ARG A 34 8.94 3.69 -4.25
CA ARG A 34 10.19 3.67 -3.47
C ARG A 34 10.52 2.24 -3.05
N THR A 35 10.51 1.31 -4.00
CA THR A 35 10.63 -0.14 -3.75
C THR A 35 11.81 -0.50 -2.88
N GLU A 36 13.00 0.03 -3.18
CA GLU A 36 14.20 -0.27 -2.40
C GLU A 36 14.12 0.25 -0.97
N ASP A 37 13.70 1.51 -0.77
CA ASP A 37 13.57 2.08 0.58
C ASP A 37 12.59 1.29 1.44
N GLU A 38 11.41 0.98 0.90
CA GLU A 38 10.38 0.24 1.64
C GLU A 38 10.81 -1.20 1.87
N ALA A 39 11.44 -1.86 0.89
CA ALA A 39 11.96 -3.21 1.07
C ALA A 39 13.07 -3.26 2.14
N ARG A 40 14.00 -2.29 2.16
CA ARG A 40 15.01 -2.15 3.21
C ARG A 40 14.36 -1.95 4.59
N ARG A 41 13.34 -1.07 4.68
CA ARG A 41 12.58 -0.84 5.92
C ARG A 41 11.89 -2.11 6.42
N ILE A 42 11.24 -2.85 5.52
CA ILE A 42 10.54 -4.10 5.84
C ILE A 42 11.52 -5.17 6.31
N LEU A 43 12.62 -5.39 5.59
CA LEU A 43 13.62 -6.39 5.96
C LEU A 43 14.32 -6.06 7.28
N ASN A 44 14.62 -4.79 7.53
CA ASN A 44 15.16 -4.34 8.82
C ASN A 44 14.17 -4.60 9.96
N PHE A 45 12.88 -4.36 9.75
CA PHE A 45 11.85 -4.68 10.74
C PHE A 45 11.74 -6.18 11.03
N LEU A 46 11.93 -7.03 10.02
CA LEU A 46 11.88 -8.48 10.14
C LEU A 46 13.20 -9.11 10.61
N ASP A 47 14.25 -8.32 10.83
CA ASP A 47 15.63 -8.79 11.10
C ASP A 47 16.15 -9.77 10.03
N VAL A 48 15.89 -9.45 8.76
CA VAL A 48 16.34 -10.23 7.59
C VAL A 48 17.39 -9.43 6.82
N ARG A 49 18.49 -10.08 6.42
CA ARG A 49 19.55 -9.44 5.65
C ARG A 49 19.07 -9.03 4.26
N TRP A 50 19.53 -7.86 3.81
CA TRP A 50 19.29 -7.36 2.46
C TRP A 50 19.94 -8.25 1.39
N THR A 51 19.20 -8.47 0.30
CA THR A 51 19.72 -8.97 -0.98
C THR A 51 19.05 -8.21 -2.12
N ASP A 52 19.74 -8.01 -3.23
CA ASP A 52 19.17 -7.30 -4.40
C ASP A 52 18.07 -8.10 -5.11
N ASP A 53 17.89 -9.36 -4.75
CA ASP A 53 16.84 -10.24 -5.29
C ASP A 53 15.44 -9.75 -4.93
N VAL A 54 15.28 -9.01 -3.82
CA VAL A 54 13.98 -8.44 -3.43
C VAL A 54 13.48 -7.37 -4.41
N LEU A 55 14.36 -6.83 -5.25
CA LEU A 55 14.01 -5.86 -6.30
C LEU A 55 13.75 -6.51 -7.66
N ARG A 56 13.97 -7.83 -7.77
CA ARG A 56 13.95 -8.62 -9.00
C ARG A 56 13.11 -9.89 -8.80
N HIS A 57 12.00 -9.77 -8.09
CA HIS A 57 11.16 -10.91 -7.75
C HIS A 57 10.66 -11.64 -9.00
N GLU A 58 10.46 -10.91 -10.10
CA GLU A 58 10.00 -11.43 -11.39
C GLU A 58 10.99 -12.43 -12.00
N GLU A 59 12.29 -12.26 -11.76
CA GLU A 59 13.35 -13.17 -12.25
C GLU A 59 13.39 -14.49 -11.47
N LYS A 60 12.76 -14.53 -10.30
CA LYS A 60 12.77 -15.66 -9.36
C LYS A 60 11.50 -16.51 -9.41
N ILE A 61 10.55 -16.17 -10.29
CA ILE A 61 9.30 -16.90 -10.44
C ILE A 61 9.54 -18.28 -11.06
N GLY A 62 8.99 -19.31 -10.43
CA GLY A 62 9.13 -20.71 -10.85
C GLY A 62 10.33 -21.42 -10.24
N SER A 63 11.33 -20.70 -9.74
CA SER A 63 12.46 -21.26 -8.99
C SER A 63 12.27 -21.07 -7.48
N GLU A 64 12.38 -19.83 -7.00
CA GLU A 64 12.32 -19.47 -5.58
C GLU A 64 10.92 -18.95 -5.20
N VAL A 65 10.24 -18.25 -6.11
CA VAL A 65 8.87 -17.74 -5.94
C VAL A 65 7.88 -18.65 -6.65
N LYS A 66 7.07 -19.38 -5.88
CA LYS A 66 6.02 -20.26 -6.41
C LYS A 66 4.67 -19.55 -6.40
N LEU A 67 4.04 -19.44 -7.58
CA LEU A 67 2.73 -18.81 -7.73
C LEU A 67 1.66 -19.84 -8.06
N ASN A 68 0.48 -19.69 -7.47
CA ASN A 68 -0.69 -20.48 -7.81
C ASN A 68 -1.40 -19.87 -9.04
N PRO A 69 -1.53 -20.59 -10.16
CA PRO A 69 -2.16 -20.05 -11.37
C PRO A 69 -3.64 -19.69 -11.20
N LYS A 70 -4.31 -20.14 -10.12
CA LYS A 70 -5.71 -19.85 -9.83
C LYS A 70 -5.94 -18.59 -8.98
N GLU A 71 -4.88 -17.97 -8.48
CA GLU A 71 -5.00 -16.74 -7.69
C GLU A 71 -5.14 -15.49 -8.57
N PHE A 72 -6.03 -14.58 -8.17
CA PHE A 72 -6.36 -13.37 -8.95
C PHE A 72 -5.19 -12.41 -9.15
N SER A 73 -4.20 -12.45 -8.26
CA SER A 73 -3.02 -11.57 -8.29
C SER A 73 -1.86 -12.14 -9.13
N THR A 74 -1.98 -13.38 -9.61
CA THR A 74 -0.83 -14.10 -10.21
C THR A 74 -0.35 -13.47 -11.51
N SER A 75 -1.23 -12.92 -12.35
CA SER A 75 -0.79 -12.26 -13.58
C SER A 75 -0.03 -10.97 -13.29
N GLN A 76 -0.44 -10.21 -12.27
CA GLN A 76 0.19 -8.93 -11.91
C GLN A 76 1.51 -9.13 -11.17
N VAL A 77 1.62 -10.12 -10.28
CA VAL A 77 2.86 -10.42 -9.54
C VAL A 77 3.97 -10.92 -10.47
N LYS A 78 3.63 -11.46 -11.64
CA LYS A 78 4.63 -11.82 -12.67
C LYS A 78 5.35 -10.63 -13.28
N GLU A 79 4.78 -9.45 -13.21
CA GLU A 79 5.44 -8.24 -13.70
C GLU A 79 6.42 -7.71 -12.65
N LYS A 80 7.48 -7.07 -13.13
CA LYS A 80 8.33 -6.21 -12.30
C LYS A 80 7.46 -5.16 -11.60
N VAL A 81 7.87 -4.77 -10.38
CA VAL A 81 7.22 -3.68 -9.64
C VAL A 81 7.05 -2.46 -10.54
N ASN A 82 5.81 -1.98 -10.65
CA ASN A 82 5.44 -0.88 -11.53
C ASN A 82 4.28 -0.06 -10.94
N LYS A 83 4.07 1.14 -11.48
CA LYS A 83 3.09 2.11 -10.99
C LYS A 83 1.73 2.05 -11.71
N LYS A 84 1.51 1.10 -12.64
CA LYS A 84 0.33 1.10 -13.54
C LYS A 84 -1.01 1.10 -12.79
N ALA A 85 -1.07 0.43 -11.64
CA ALA A 85 -2.29 0.28 -10.86
C ALA A 85 -2.58 1.46 -9.89
N LEU A 86 -1.67 2.42 -9.74
CA LEU A 86 -1.88 3.55 -8.80
C LEU A 86 -3.12 4.35 -9.15
N THR A 87 -3.29 4.65 -10.44
CA THR A 87 -4.34 5.55 -10.95
C THR A 87 -5.38 4.82 -11.79
N SER A 88 -5.34 3.47 -11.87
CA SER A 88 -6.23 2.69 -12.74
C SER A 88 -7.70 2.74 -12.32
N TRP A 89 -8.00 3.23 -11.12
CA TRP A 89 -9.37 3.42 -10.64
C TRP A 89 -9.97 4.76 -11.07
N PHE A 90 -9.16 5.70 -11.58
CA PHE A 90 -9.65 7.01 -12.00
C PHE A 90 -10.75 6.86 -13.05
N GLY A 91 -11.86 7.60 -12.85
CA GLY A 91 -13.05 7.49 -13.70
C GLY A 91 -13.94 6.26 -13.46
N CYS A 92 -13.56 5.30 -12.60
CA CYS A 92 -14.39 4.11 -12.33
C CYS A 92 -15.55 4.34 -11.35
N TYR A 93 -15.59 5.48 -10.65
CA TYR A 93 -16.63 5.80 -9.66
C TYR A 93 -17.40 7.06 -10.04
N SER A 94 -18.70 7.06 -9.76
CA SER A 94 -19.56 8.21 -10.02
C SER A 94 -19.33 9.36 -9.03
N ASP A 95 -19.70 10.56 -9.44
CA ASP A 95 -19.59 11.79 -8.65
C ASP A 95 -20.29 11.68 -7.29
N GLY A 96 -21.45 11.02 -7.25
CA GLY A 96 -22.17 10.78 -6.00
C GLY A 96 -21.37 9.92 -5.01
N VAL A 97 -20.70 8.88 -5.50
CA VAL A 97 -19.84 8.02 -4.66
C VAL A 97 -18.61 8.79 -4.17
N LEU A 98 -17.96 9.56 -5.05
CA LEU A 98 -16.78 10.35 -4.69
C LEU A 98 -17.13 11.46 -3.69
N LYS A 99 -18.27 12.15 -3.87
CA LYS A 99 -18.75 13.17 -2.93
C LYS A 99 -19.03 12.60 -1.53
N ASP A 100 -19.55 11.37 -1.47
CA ASP A 100 -19.86 10.70 -0.21
C ASP A 100 -18.67 9.91 0.36
N ILE A 101 -17.48 9.92 -0.27
CA ILE A 101 -16.41 8.99 0.07
C ILE A 101 -15.93 9.13 1.52
N ASP A 102 -15.90 10.35 2.07
CA ASP A 102 -15.56 10.60 3.48
C ASP A 102 -16.58 9.99 4.46
N LYS A 103 -17.85 9.94 4.06
CA LYS A 103 -18.92 9.31 4.84
C LYS A 103 -18.90 7.80 4.68
N LEU A 104 -18.49 7.30 3.52
CA LEU A 104 -18.42 5.86 3.22
C LEU A 104 -17.16 5.21 3.81
N ALA A 105 -16.04 5.91 3.82
CA ALA A 105 -14.73 5.44 4.22
C ALA A 105 -13.85 6.57 4.81
N PRO A 106 -14.20 7.09 6.01
CA PRO A 106 -13.46 8.18 6.67
C PRO A 106 -11.98 7.84 6.93
N LEU A 107 -11.64 6.55 6.99
CA LEU A 107 -10.28 6.08 7.19
C LEU A 107 -9.32 6.50 6.07
N LEU A 108 -9.80 6.74 4.85
CA LEU A 108 -8.97 7.24 3.76
C LEU A 108 -8.26 8.54 4.15
N ARG A 109 -9.01 9.53 4.64
CA ARG A 109 -8.44 10.80 5.10
C ARG A 109 -7.51 10.62 6.29
N GLN A 110 -7.88 9.75 7.24
CA GLN A 110 -7.03 9.44 8.40
C GLN A 110 -5.69 8.82 7.99
N LEU A 111 -5.67 8.03 6.92
CA LEU A 111 -4.44 7.44 6.38
C LEU A 111 -3.64 8.39 5.49
N GLY A 112 -4.10 9.63 5.30
CA GLY A 112 -3.42 10.65 4.49
C GLY A 112 -3.86 10.73 3.03
N TYR A 113 -4.87 9.95 2.60
CA TYR A 113 -5.37 10.04 1.22
C TYR A 113 -6.23 11.30 1.02
N ASN A 114 -5.95 12.05 -0.04
CA ASN A 114 -6.76 13.21 -0.45
C ASN A 114 -8.10 12.75 -1.05
N THR A 115 -9.17 12.87 -0.26
CA THR A 115 -10.54 12.51 -0.65
C THR A 115 -11.31 13.64 -1.33
N SER A 116 -10.74 14.84 -1.39
CA SER A 116 -11.38 16.01 -2.02
C SER A 116 -11.10 16.09 -3.53
N ALA A 117 -10.05 15.42 -4.00
CA ALA A 117 -9.72 15.33 -5.42
C ALA A 117 -10.32 14.05 -6.05
N ARG A 118 -10.79 14.15 -7.30
CA ARG A 118 -11.22 12.99 -8.09
C ARG A 118 -10.06 12.11 -8.53
N GLU A 119 -8.92 12.75 -8.73
CA GLU A 119 -7.67 12.17 -9.20
C GLU A 119 -6.56 12.67 -8.28
N PRO A 120 -6.43 12.10 -7.06
CA PRO A 120 -5.43 12.53 -6.10
C PRO A 120 -4.01 12.23 -6.61
N ASP A 121 -3.06 13.07 -6.21
CA ASP A 121 -1.64 12.85 -6.53
C ASP A 121 -1.03 11.84 -5.53
N TYR A 122 -0.59 10.69 -6.04
CA TYR A 122 0.05 9.65 -5.23
C TYR A 122 1.55 9.86 -5.05
N GLU A 123 2.19 10.78 -5.79
CA GLU A 123 3.61 11.10 -5.57
C GLU A 123 3.85 11.74 -4.19
N GLU A 124 2.79 12.26 -3.55
CA GLU A 124 2.80 12.68 -2.13
C GLU A 124 3.28 11.55 -1.20
N PHE A 125 2.98 10.29 -1.51
CA PHE A 125 3.44 9.12 -0.76
C PHE A 125 4.91 8.77 -1.02
N ALA A 126 5.47 9.22 -2.15
CA ALA A 126 6.86 8.98 -2.55
C ALA A 126 7.85 10.04 -2.05
N GLY A 127 7.35 11.15 -1.47
CA GLY A 127 8.16 12.25 -0.97
C GLY A 127 9.31 11.83 -0.03
N LYS A 128 10.39 12.63 -0.02
CA LYS A 128 11.66 12.44 0.73
C LYS A 128 11.52 12.53 2.27
N ALA A 129 10.31 12.55 2.79
CA ALA A 129 10.05 12.56 4.22
C ALA A 129 10.67 11.30 4.85
N ALA A 130 11.86 11.45 5.46
CA ALA A 130 12.46 10.44 6.34
C ALA A 130 11.52 10.08 7.51
N ASP A 131 10.48 10.88 7.68
CA ASP A 131 9.45 10.89 8.68
C ASP A 131 8.03 10.64 8.12
N PHE A 132 7.87 10.14 6.87
CA PHE A 132 6.54 9.85 6.27
C PHE A 132 5.65 9.08 7.27
N TYR A 133 6.18 8.00 7.83
CA TYR A 133 5.48 7.21 8.84
C TYR A 133 5.42 7.91 10.21
N THR A 134 6.43 8.70 10.59
CA THR A 134 6.47 9.44 11.86
C THR A 134 5.37 10.50 11.98
N ASN A 135 4.92 11.07 10.86
CA ASN A 135 3.82 12.04 10.85
C ASN A 135 2.44 11.38 10.82
N ILE A 136 2.32 10.14 10.32
CA ILE A 136 1.06 9.39 10.28
C ILE A 136 0.70 8.79 11.65
N TYR A 137 1.69 8.35 12.43
CA TYR A 137 1.44 7.79 13.77
C TYR A 137 1.14 8.82 14.88
N LYS A 138 1.00 10.11 14.54
CA LYS A 138 0.62 11.19 15.48
C LYS A 138 -0.88 11.43 15.60
N LEU A 139 -1.71 10.61 14.94
CA LEU A 139 -3.17 10.62 15.02
C LEU A 139 -3.69 9.88 16.25
#